data_AF-Q0IC20-F1
#
_entry.id   AF-Q0IC20-F1
#
_cell.length_a   1.000
_cell.length_b   1.000
_cell.length_c   1.000
_cell.angle_alpha   90.00
_cell.angle_beta   90.00
_cell.angle_gamma   90.00
#
_symmetry.space_group_name_H-M   'P 1'
#
loop_
_entity.id
_entity.type
_entity.pdbx_description
1 polymer ?
#
loop_
_entity_poly.entity_id
_entity_poly.type
_entity_poly.pdbx_seq_one_letter_code
_entity_poly.pdbx_strand_id
1 'polypeptide(L)' 'MAEHTSKHFTLLKLEDAWMLKSSHVTKDQDGDWMVTNGELHELLELLQSAKNDFQ' A
#
# COMPACT_ATOMS: atom_id res chain seq x y z
N MET A 1 4.64 16.50 0.68
CA MET A 1 3.73 15.34 0.70
C MET A 1 4.10 14.47 -0.48
N ALA A 2 4.41 13.19 -0.25
CA ALA A 2 4.74 12.22 -1.30
C ALA A 2 3.58 11.24 -1.46
N GLU A 3 3.24 10.91 -2.70
CA GLU A 3 2.19 9.96 -3.06
C GLU A 3 2.75 9.00 -4.10
N HIS A 4 2.61 7.71 -3.84
CA HIS A 4 2.97 6.65 -4.76
C HIS A 4 1.74 5.79 -5.02
N THR A 5 1.43 5.54 -6.28
CA THR A 5 0.23 4.80 -6.66
C THR A 5 0.59 3.65 -7.59
N SER A 6 0.04 2.48 -7.27
CA SER A 6 -0.01 1.30 -8.13
C SER A 6 -1.45 1.04 -8.57
N LYS A 7 -1.71 -0.11 -9.18
CA LYS A 7 -3.04 -0.46 -9.68
C LYS A 7 -4.08 -0.58 -8.57
N HIS A 8 -3.72 -1.19 -7.45
CA HIS A 8 -4.61 -1.50 -6.33
C HIS A 8 -4.27 -0.70 -5.07
N PHE A 9 -3.08 -0.11 -4.96
CA PHE A 9 -2.64 0.58 -3.76
C PHE A 9 -2.22 2.02 -4.00
N THR A 10 -2.46 2.85 -2.99
CA THR A 10 -1.90 4.19 -2.91
C THR A 10 -1.22 4.35 -1.57
N LEU A 11 0.06 4.71 -1.59
CA LEU A 11 0.88 4.97 -0.43
C LEU A 11 1.09 6.48 -0.28
N LEU A 12 0.64 7.03 0.85
CA LEU A 12 0.68 8.46 1.14
C LEU A 12 1.60 8.74 2.33
N LYS A 13 2.58 9.64 2.14
CA LYS A 13 3.40 10.20 3.22
C LYS A 13 2.62 11.34 3.89
N LEU A 14 2.21 11.12 5.13
CA LEU A 14 1.67 12.13 6.04
C LEU A 14 2.83 12.79 6.81
N GLU A 15 2.52 13.69 7.73
CA GLU A 15 3.55 14.40 8.53
C GLU A 15 4.39 13.43 9.38
N ASP A 16 3.73 12.53 10.13
CA ASP A 16 4.39 11.59 11.05
C ASP A 16 4.10 10.11 10.75
N ALA A 17 3.41 9.83 9.65
CA ALA A 17 2.91 8.48 9.35
C ALA A 17 2.83 8.21 7.86
N TRP A 18 2.63 6.93 7.53
CA TRP A 18 2.29 6.49 6.20
C TRP A 18 0.89 5.91 6.18
N MET A 19 0.11 6.25 5.16
CA MET A 19 -1.20 5.69 4.93
C MET A 19 -1.17 4.83 3.68
N LEU A 20 -1.49 3.54 3.84
CA LEU A 20 -1.74 2.64 2.72
C LEU A 20 -3.25 2.58 2.46
N LYS A 21 -3.66 3.04 1.28
CA LYS A 21 -5.02 2.89 0.78
C LYS A 21 -5.04 1.76 -0.23
N SER A 22 -6.15 1.03 -0.27
CA SER A 22 -6.44 0.06 -1.31
C SER A 22 -7.77 0.40 -1.99
N SER A 23 -7.82 0.27 -3.32
CA SER A 23 -9.05 0.43 -4.09
C SER A 23 -9.97 -0.79 -4.00
N HIS A 24 -9.45 -1.94 -3.57
CA HIS A 24 -10.20 -3.18 -3.37
C HIS A 24 -9.70 -3.90 -2.12
N VAL A 25 -10.50 -3.89 -1.05
CA VAL A 25 -10.17 -4.61 0.18
C VAL A 25 -10.98 -5.90 0.22
N THR A 26 -10.31 -7.03 0.08
CA THR A 26 -10.89 -8.31 0.48
C THR A 26 -10.69 -8.47 1.98
N LYS A 27 -11.73 -8.86 2.70
CA LYS A 27 -11.62 -9.16 4.13
C LYS A 27 -11.90 -10.62 4.39
N ASP A 28 -11.23 -11.19 5.39
CA ASP A 28 -11.62 -12.48 5.92
C ASP A 28 -12.87 -12.36 6.83
N GLN A 29 -13.20 -13.45 7.51
CA GLN A 29 -14.37 -13.51 8.40
C GLN A 29 -14.20 -12.66 9.67
N ASP A 30 -12.97 -12.37 10.06
CA ASP A 30 -12.62 -11.58 11.24
C ASP A 30 -12.47 -10.08 10.89
N GLY A 31 -12.50 -9.76 9.59
CA GLY A 31 -12.42 -8.40 9.06
C GLY A 31 -10.99 -7.95 8.74
N ASP A 32 -10.03 -8.87 8.80
CA ASP A 32 -8.64 -8.64 8.45
C ASP A 32 -8.47 -8.51 6.95
N TRP A 33 -7.54 -7.64 6.53
CA TRP A 33 -7.31 -7.39 5.13
C TRP A 33 -6.55 -8.56 4.51
N MET A 34 -7.14 -9.14 3.47
CA MET A 34 -6.53 -10.15 2.63
C MET A 34 -6.01 -9.50 1.35
N VAL A 35 -4.79 -9.90 0.98
CA VAL A 35 -4.15 -9.57 -0.29
C VAL A 35 -3.80 -10.85 -1.02
N THR A 36 -4.11 -10.89 -2.31
CA THR A 36 -3.68 -11.97 -3.20
C THR A 36 -2.17 -11.92 -3.45
N ASN A 37 -1.59 -13.01 -3.95
CA ASN A 37 -0.17 -13.03 -4.30
C ASN A 37 0.24 -11.95 -5.32
N GLY A 38 -0.65 -11.59 -6.25
CA GLY A 38 -0.39 -10.54 -7.24
C GLY A 38 -0.38 -9.16 -6.60
N GLU A 39 -1.38 -8.87 -5.76
CA GLU A 39 -1.45 -7.63 -4.99
C GLU A 39 -0.28 -7.49 -4.00
N LEU A 40 0.18 -8.61 -3.41
CA LEU A 40 1.35 -8.61 -2.53
C LEU A 40 2.64 -8.26 -3.29
N HIS A 41 2.86 -8.84 -4.48
CA HIS A 41 3.99 -8.48 -5.33
C HIS A 41 3.96 -7.01 -5.73
N GLU A 42 2.79 -6.52 -6.13
CA GLU A 42 2.58 -5.13 -6.49
C GLU A 42 2.87 -4.19 -5.31
N LEU A 43 2.41 -4.54 -4.10
CA LEU A 43 2.70 -3.76 -2.90
C LEU A 43 4.21 -3.70 -2.60
N LEU A 44 4.93 -4.81 -2.80
CA LEU A 44 6.39 -4.83 -2.62
C LEU A 44 7.08 -3.88 -3.62
N GLU A 45 6.67 -3.89 -4.88
CA GLU A 45 7.22 -2.98 -5.90
C GLU A 45 6.93 -1.51 -5.56
N LEU A 46 5.71 -1.20 -5.10
CA LEU A 46 5.31 0.14 -4.67
C LEU A 46 6.15 0.63 -3.47
N LEU A 47 6.39 -0.23 -2.48
CA LEU A 47 7.22 0.11 -1.32
C LEU A 47 8.69 0.31 -1.74
N GLN A 48 9.18 -0.44 -2.72
CA GLN A 48 10.52 -0.25 -3.26
C GLN A 48 10.65 1.08 -4.01
N SER A 49 9.64 1.50 -4.78
CA SER A 49 9.66 2.80 -5.46
C SER A 49 9.61 3.97 -4.46
N ALA A 50 8.87 3.82 -3.37
CA ALA A 50 8.76 4.80 -2.29
C ALA A 50 9.94 4.80 -1.30
N LYS A 51 10.89 3.86 -1.44
CA LYS A 51 11.98 3.62 -0.47
C LYS A 51 12.78 4.88 -0.14
N ASN A 52 13.03 5.74 -1.12
CA ASN A 52 13.81 6.96 -0.92
C ASN A 52 13.07 8.00 -0.05
N ASP A 53 11.74 7.93 0.03
CA ASP A 53 10.93 8.84 0.83
C ASP A 53 10.78 8.39 2.29
N PHE A 54 11.26 7.19 2.65
CA PHE A 54 11.30 6.70 4.02
C PHE A 54 12.43 7.32 4.86
N GLN A 55 13.37 8.02 4.22
CA GLN A 55 14.51 8.68 4.87
C GLN A 55 14.15 10.04 5.47
#